data_AF-A0A834MF94-F1
#
_entry.id   AF-A0A834MF94-F1
#
_cell.length_a   1.000
_cell.length_b   1.000
_cell.length_c   1.000
_cell.angle_alpha   90.00
_cell.angle_beta   90.00
_cell.angle_gamma   90.00
#
_symmetry.space_group_name_H-M   'P 1'
#
loop_
_entity.id
_entity.type
_entity.pdbx_description
1 polymer ?
#
loop_
_entity_poly.entity_id
_entity_poly.type
_entity_poly.pdbx_seq_one_letter_code
_entity_poly.pdbx_strand_id
1 'polypeptide(L)'
;MTSREILTLQLGHYANFVGAHWWNLQEQSFDYHGAQPSQVDHDVLYREGRTLKGQTTFTPRLLLVDLKGSLKSLPKEGELYEDLLPESGIEWDQEKFEVKQDKKPVKNKFQTEIESPIILPEAVNKKYNLEESVEVWSDYLYSRFHPRSINIINEYQHANKETPFDSYSLGVELSKTECFQEDFNDKIRNYVEECDHFQGFHMLTDCTNGFSGLSSSCLENIRDE
;
A
#
# COMPACT_ATOMS: atom_id res chain seq x y z
N MET A 1 18.55 -10.03 18.28
CA MET A 1 18.38 -8.71 18.93
C MET A 1 16.89 -8.52 19.10
N THR A 2 16.42 -7.88 20.17
CA THR A 2 15.00 -7.51 20.27
C THR A 2 14.79 -6.34 19.31
N SER A 3 14.28 -6.61 18.10
CA SER A 3 13.87 -5.56 17.16
C SER A 3 12.80 -4.71 17.84
N ARG A 4 12.83 -3.40 17.61
CA ARG A 4 11.84 -2.46 18.17
C ARG A 4 10.91 -2.03 17.04
N GLU A 5 9.91 -2.84 16.76
CA GLU A 5 9.16 -2.73 15.51
C GLU A 5 8.28 -1.47 15.47
N ILE A 6 8.15 -0.91 14.26
CA ILE A 6 7.37 0.31 14.00
C ILE A 6 6.34 0.01 12.91
N LEU A 7 5.09 0.42 13.15
CA LEU A 7 4.03 0.37 12.14
C LEU A 7 3.96 1.73 11.43
N THR A 8 4.11 1.73 10.11
CA THR A 8 3.95 2.94 9.30
C THR A 8 2.51 3.09 8.83
N LEU A 9 1.92 4.27 9.02
CA LEU A 9 0.61 4.65 8.50
C LEU A 9 0.79 5.69 7.40
N GLN A 10 0.26 5.44 6.20
CA GLN A 10 0.27 6.37 5.08
C GLN A 10 -1.15 6.78 4.75
N LEU A 11 -1.51 8.03 5.04
CA LEU A 11 -2.88 8.52 4.97
C LEU A 11 -2.95 9.65 3.96
N GLY A 12 -3.29 9.31 2.73
CA GLY A 12 -3.48 10.27 1.66
C GLY A 12 -2.61 10.04 0.44
N HIS A 13 -3.07 10.60 -0.67
CA HIS A 13 -2.48 10.32 -1.97
C HIS A 13 -1.05 10.86 -2.07
N TYR A 14 -0.80 12.07 -1.59
CA TYR A 14 0.54 12.66 -1.65
C TYR A 14 1.49 11.97 -0.65
N ALA A 15 1.02 11.61 0.53
CA ALA A 15 1.73 10.79 1.50
C ALA A 15 2.13 9.43 0.90
N ASN A 16 1.27 8.82 0.09
CA ASN A 16 1.59 7.57 -0.61
C ASN A 16 2.67 7.76 -1.68
N PHE A 17 2.77 8.92 -2.34
CA PHE A 17 3.93 9.22 -3.21
C PHE A 17 5.24 9.25 -2.41
N VAL A 18 5.27 9.99 -1.31
CA VAL A 18 6.45 10.02 -0.42
C VAL A 18 6.76 8.62 0.10
N GLY A 19 5.72 7.88 0.46
CA GLY A 19 5.78 6.51 0.91
C GLY A 19 6.38 5.55 -0.10
N ALA A 20 5.98 5.62 -1.36
CA ALA A 20 6.51 4.78 -2.42
C ALA A 20 8.02 5.01 -2.61
N HIS A 21 8.48 6.27 -2.59
CA HIS A 21 9.91 6.57 -2.60
C HIS A 21 10.64 6.00 -1.38
N TRP A 22 10.07 6.19 -0.18
CA TRP A 22 10.64 5.68 1.06
C TRP A 22 10.83 4.17 1.02
N TRP A 23 9.78 3.42 0.67
CA TRP A 23 9.85 1.96 0.62
C TRP A 23 10.77 1.45 -0.48
N ASN A 24 10.77 2.09 -1.65
CA ASN A 24 11.69 1.72 -2.72
C ASN A 24 13.17 1.85 -2.27
N LEU A 25 13.50 2.90 -1.52
CA LEU A 25 14.85 3.09 -0.96
C LEU A 25 15.18 2.04 0.10
N GLN A 26 14.23 1.73 0.99
CA GLN A 26 14.42 0.68 2.00
C GLN A 26 14.64 -0.68 1.35
N GLU A 27 13.83 -1.04 0.36
CA GLU A 27 13.93 -2.29 -0.41
C GLU A 27 15.29 -2.43 -1.12
N GLN A 28 15.79 -1.34 -1.72
CA GLN A 28 17.09 -1.34 -2.37
C GLN A 28 18.28 -1.52 -1.40
N SER A 29 18.06 -1.26 -0.11
CA SER A 29 19.10 -1.44 0.91
C SER A 29 19.16 -2.84 1.53
N PHE A 30 18.35 -3.78 1.05
CA PHE A 30 18.50 -5.20 1.39
C PHE A 30 19.77 -5.78 0.74
N ASP A 31 20.66 -6.37 1.56
CA ASP A 31 21.78 -7.16 1.07
C ASP A 31 21.40 -8.65 1.01
N TYR A 32 21.01 -9.10 -0.18
CA TYR A 32 20.68 -10.50 -0.44
C TYR A 32 21.92 -11.41 -0.60
N HIS A 33 23.12 -10.83 -0.68
CA HIS A 33 24.37 -11.56 -0.93
C HIS A 33 25.24 -11.72 0.34
N GLY A 34 24.85 -11.08 1.45
CA GLY A 34 25.51 -11.21 2.75
C GLY A 34 26.96 -10.72 2.76
N ALA A 35 27.29 -9.81 1.85
CA ALA A 35 28.65 -9.32 1.66
C ALA A 35 29.03 -8.26 2.69
N GLN A 36 28.06 -7.51 3.23
CA GLN A 36 28.27 -6.49 4.25
C GLN A 36 27.10 -6.47 5.26
N PRO A 37 27.37 -6.17 6.55
CA PRO A 37 26.29 -5.91 7.50
C PRO A 37 25.51 -4.67 7.05
N SER A 38 24.18 -4.80 6.95
CA SER A 38 23.29 -3.67 6.63
C SER A 38 23.46 -2.55 7.67
N GLN A 39 23.49 -1.29 7.21
CA GLN A 39 23.46 -0.13 8.10
C GLN A 39 22.08 0.10 8.71
N VAL A 40 21.03 -0.45 8.08
CA VAL A 40 19.64 -0.35 8.49
C VAL A 40 19.19 -1.69 9.03
N ASP A 41 18.58 -1.67 10.21
CA ASP A 41 17.90 -2.84 10.77
C ASP A 41 16.53 -2.98 10.11
N HIS A 42 16.43 -3.92 9.17
CA HIS A 42 15.21 -4.16 8.40
C HIS A 42 14.10 -4.79 9.24
N ASP A 43 14.44 -5.49 10.33
CA ASP A 43 13.47 -6.14 11.21
C ASP A 43 12.58 -5.14 11.94
N VAL A 44 12.97 -3.85 11.98
CA VAL A 44 12.20 -2.77 12.58
C VAL A 44 10.99 -2.39 11.73
N LEU A 45 11.18 -2.30 10.41
CA LEU A 45 10.16 -1.81 9.47
C LEU A 45 9.52 -2.91 8.64
N TYR A 46 10.18 -4.05 8.51
CA TYR A 46 9.70 -5.18 7.72
C TYR A 46 9.26 -6.33 8.63
N ARG A 47 8.38 -7.15 8.08
CA ARG A 47 8.00 -8.45 8.62
C ARG A 47 8.45 -9.54 7.66
N GLU A 48 8.95 -10.63 8.22
CA GLU A 48 9.11 -11.87 7.49
C GLU A 48 7.74 -12.54 7.33
N GLY A 49 7.47 -13.04 6.13
CA GLY A 49 6.31 -13.82 5.77
C GLY A 49 6.70 -15.00 4.89
N ARG A 50 5.72 -15.85 4.60
CA ARG A 50 5.89 -16.94 3.63
C ARG A 50 4.75 -16.93 2.63
N THR A 51 5.07 -17.09 1.36
CA THR A 51 4.07 -17.33 0.32
C THR A 51 3.50 -18.73 0.44
N LEU A 52 2.40 -19.01 -0.27
CA LEU A 52 1.81 -20.35 -0.36
C LEU A 52 2.78 -21.39 -0.94
N LYS A 53 3.79 -20.94 -1.70
CA LYS A 53 4.87 -21.78 -2.25
C LYS A 53 6.01 -22.00 -1.26
N GLY A 54 5.88 -21.52 -0.03
CA GLY A 54 6.89 -21.62 1.02
C GLY A 54 8.09 -20.68 0.84
N GLN A 55 8.02 -19.74 -0.10
CA GLN A 55 9.10 -18.76 -0.32
C GLN A 55 9.03 -17.69 0.77
N THR A 56 10.19 -17.33 1.32
CA THR A 56 10.29 -16.27 2.32
C THR A 56 10.09 -14.92 1.64
N THR A 57 9.23 -14.08 2.21
CA THR A 57 8.97 -12.73 1.73
C THR A 57 9.20 -11.74 2.84
N PHE A 58 9.72 -10.57 2.50
CA PHE A 58 9.80 -9.43 3.41
C PHE A 58 8.80 -8.40 2.93
N THR A 59 7.90 -7.98 3.81
CA THR A 59 6.91 -6.94 3.50
C THR A 59 6.98 -5.83 4.53
N PRO A 60 6.80 -4.56 4.13
CA PRO A 60 6.71 -3.47 5.08
C PRO A 60 5.58 -3.65 6.10
N ARG A 61 5.84 -3.29 7.36
CA ARG A 61 4.83 -3.05 8.40
C ARG A 61 4.12 -1.74 8.08
N LEU A 62 3.20 -1.82 7.13
CA LEU A 62 2.56 -0.68 6.49
C LEU A 62 1.04 -0.86 6.45
N LEU A 63 0.33 0.19 6.83
CA LEU A 63 -1.06 0.44 6.44
C LEU A 63 -1.11 1.73 5.66
N LEU A 64 -1.54 1.65 4.40
CA LEU A 64 -1.78 2.79 3.55
C LEU A 64 -3.27 2.94 3.27
N VAL A 65 -3.74 4.18 3.20
CA VAL A 65 -5.11 4.55 2.91
C VAL A 65 -5.12 5.51 1.73
N ASP A 66 -5.95 5.22 0.73
CA ASP A 66 -6.16 6.08 -0.42
C ASP A 66 -7.61 5.94 -0.94
N LEU A 67 -7.98 6.77 -1.92
CA LEU A 67 -9.31 6.77 -2.51
C LEU A 67 -9.43 5.77 -3.65
N LYS A 68 -10.67 5.41 -3.99
CA LYS A 68 -10.96 4.57 -5.15
C LYS A 68 -10.35 5.16 -6.41
N GLY A 69 -9.69 4.32 -7.21
CA GLY A 69 -9.03 4.71 -8.46
C GLY A 69 -7.58 5.22 -8.32
N SER A 70 -7.04 5.29 -7.10
CA SER A 70 -5.64 5.71 -6.85
C SER A 70 -4.57 4.67 -7.18
N LEU A 71 -4.93 3.39 -7.28
CA LEU A 71 -3.96 2.29 -7.47
C LEU A 71 -3.56 2.06 -8.93
N LYS A 72 -4.36 2.54 -9.89
CA LYS A 72 -4.20 2.29 -11.33
C LYS A 72 -3.96 0.81 -11.63
N SER A 73 -2.72 0.39 -11.89
CA SER A 73 -2.36 -0.99 -12.27
C SER A 73 -2.02 -1.93 -11.11
N LEU A 74 -1.87 -1.42 -9.90
CA LEU A 74 -1.56 -2.24 -8.71
C LEU A 74 -2.86 -2.91 -8.20
N PRO A 75 -2.91 -4.25 -8.05
CA PRO A 75 -4.03 -4.93 -7.41
C PRO A 75 -4.19 -4.51 -5.96
N LYS A 76 -5.43 -4.43 -5.46
CA LYS A 76 -5.70 -4.08 -4.06
C LYS A 76 -5.10 -5.12 -3.10
N GLU A 77 -5.10 -6.38 -3.49
CA GLU A 77 -4.54 -7.50 -2.74
C GLU A 77 -3.01 -7.56 -2.83
N GLY A 78 -2.38 -6.67 -3.59
CA GLY A 78 -0.96 -6.75 -3.93
C GLY A 78 -0.65 -7.90 -4.88
N GLU A 79 0.65 -8.12 -5.12
CA GLU A 79 1.13 -9.09 -6.12
C GLU A 79 1.75 -10.35 -5.49
N LEU A 80 1.76 -10.47 -4.16
CA LEU A 80 2.49 -11.54 -3.47
C LEU A 80 1.73 -12.86 -3.37
N TYR A 81 0.39 -12.81 -3.41
CA TYR A 81 -0.48 -13.95 -3.11
C TYR A 81 -1.53 -14.15 -4.22
N GLU A 82 -1.07 -14.26 -5.47
CA GLU A 82 -1.92 -14.40 -6.67
C GLU A 82 -2.93 -15.58 -6.60
N ASP A 83 -2.71 -16.57 -5.74
CA ASP A 83 -3.57 -17.76 -5.63
C ASP A 83 -4.75 -17.60 -4.64
N LEU A 84 -4.99 -16.40 -4.07
CA LEU A 84 -6.04 -16.19 -3.06
C LEU A 84 -7.41 -15.80 -3.62
N LEU A 85 -7.57 -15.65 -4.93
CA LEU A 85 -8.91 -15.62 -5.50
C LEU A 85 -9.33 -17.07 -5.71
N PRO A 86 -10.23 -17.66 -4.91
CA PRO A 86 -11.16 -18.56 -5.54
C PRO A 86 -11.77 -17.75 -6.67
N GLU A 87 -11.67 -18.23 -7.91
CA GLU A 87 -12.73 -17.93 -8.87
C GLU A 87 -14.00 -18.19 -8.08
N SER A 88 -14.68 -17.12 -7.68
CA SER A 88 -15.96 -17.24 -7.02
C SER A 88 -16.79 -18.00 -8.04
N GLY A 89 -16.96 -19.29 -7.83
CA GLY A 89 -17.76 -20.23 -8.62
C GLY A 89 -19.23 -19.91 -8.47
N ILE A 90 -19.56 -18.62 -8.52
CA ILE A 90 -20.89 -18.14 -8.69
C ILE A 90 -21.08 -18.19 -10.21
N GLU A 91 -21.69 -19.29 -10.66
CA GLU A 91 -22.29 -19.40 -11.99
C GLU A 91 -23.44 -18.39 -12.05
N TRP A 92 -23.11 -17.10 -12.19
CA TRP A 92 -24.08 -16.08 -12.51
C TRP A 92 -24.62 -16.41 -13.90
N ASP A 93 -25.95 -16.44 -14.00
CA ASP A 93 -26.69 -16.67 -15.25
C ASP A 93 -26.27 -15.60 -16.28
N GLN A 94 -25.37 -15.98 -17.20
CA GLN A 94 -24.68 -15.06 -18.12
C GLN A 94 -25.64 -14.31 -19.04
N GLU A 95 -26.89 -14.78 -19.17
CA GLU A 95 -27.94 -14.15 -19.97
C GLU A 95 -28.59 -12.93 -19.28
N LYS A 96 -28.41 -12.75 -17.96
CA LYS A 96 -29.13 -11.71 -17.17
C LYS A 96 -28.28 -10.52 -16.74
N PHE A 97 -26.95 -10.56 -16.96
CA PHE A 97 -26.05 -9.50 -16.54
C PHE A 97 -25.08 -9.12 -17.66
N GLU A 98 -24.97 -7.82 -17.94
CA GLU A 98 -23.89 -7.28 -18.76
C GLU A 98 -22.69 -6.98 -17.85
N VAL A 99 -21.70 -7.87 -17.84
CA VAL A 99 -20.43 -7.61 -17.14
C VAL A 99 -19.64 -6.59 -17.96
N LYS A 100 -19.76 -5.31 -17.59
CA LYS A 100 -18.89 -4.26 -18.13
C LYS A 100 -17.52 -4.37 -17.49
N GLN A 101 -16.62 -5.10 -18.16
CA GLN A 101 -15.23 -5.12 -17.77
C GLN A 101 -14.58 -3.81 -18.21
N ASP A 102 -14.18 -2.99 -17.24
CA ASP A 102 -13.37 -1.79 -17.53
C ASP A 102 -12.06 -2.19 -18.22
N LYS A 103 -11.56 -1.30 -19.08
CA LYS A 103 -10.29 -1.52 -19.77
C LYS A 103 -9.19 -1.73 -18.72
N LYS A 104 -8.42 -2.80 -18.87
CA LYS A 104 -7.27 -3.04 -17.98
C LYS A 104 -6.34 -1.82 -18.01
N PRO A 105 -5.93 -1.30 -16.84
CA PRO A 105 -5.01 -0.18 -16.75
C PRO A 105 -3.69 -0.53 -17.41
N VAL A 106 -3.14 0.41 -18.19
CA VAL A 106 -1.87 0.22 -18.91
C VAL A 106 -0.73 0.53 -17.96
N LYS A 107 0.15 -0.45 -17.74
CA LYS A 107 1.39 -0.27 -16.98
C LYS A 107 2.37 0.59 -17.78
N ASN A 108 3.12 1.45 -17.08
CA ASN A 108 4.20 2.18 -17.72
C ASN A 108 5.38 1.25 -18.05
N LYS A 109 6.39 1.77 -18.76
CA LYS A 109 7.58 1.00 -19.16
C LYS A 109 8.34 0.44 -17.95
N PHE A 110 8.44 1.22 -16.88
CA PHE A 110 9.14 0.85 -15.65
C PHE A 110 8.52 -0.39 -14.99
N GLN A 111 7.20 -0.38 -14.73
CA GLN A 111 6.47 -1.50 -14.14
C GLN A 111 6.54 -2.76 -15.02
N THR A 112 6.37 -2.58 -16.33
CA THR A 112 6.46 -3.69 -17.30
C THR A 112 7.83 -4.37 -17.29
N GLU A 113 8.91 -3.59 -17.13
CA GLU A 113 10.28 -4.11 -17.10
C GLU A 113 10.62 -4.79 -15.76
N ILE A 114 10.10 -4.30 -14.63
CA ILE A 114 10.28 -4.95 -13.31
C ILE A 114 9.63 -6.32 -13.27
N GLU A 115 8.46 -6.46 -13.90
CA GLU A 115 7.76 -7.76 -13.98
C GLU A 115 8.43 -8.74 -14.94
N SER A 116 9.32 -8.26 -15.81
CA SER A 116 10.00 -9.07 -16.81
C SER A 116 11.31 -9.64 -16.26
N PRO A 117 11.41 -10.96 -15.99
CA PRO A 117 12.60 -11.57 -15.38
C PRO A 117 13.87 -11.52 -16.25
N ILE A 118 13.76 -11.05 -17.50
CA ILE A 118 14.82 -11.07 -18.51
C ILE A 118 15.65 -9.76 -18.53
N ILE A 119 15.09 -8.64 -18.03
CA ILE A 119 15.62 -7.27 -18.30
C ILE A 119 16.43 -6.69 -17.12
N LEU A 120 16.41 -7.34 -15.95
CA LEU A 120 17.04 -6.85 -14.71
C LEU A 120 18.51 -6.41 -14.84
N PRO A 121 19.40 -7.09 -15.60
CA PRO A 121 20.80 -6.65 -15.74
C PRO A 121 21.00 -5.39 -16.60
N GLU A 122 20.11 -5.12 -17.56
CA GLU A 122 20.19 -3.95 -18.46
C GLU A 122 19.46 -2.73 -17.89
N ALA A 123 18.52 -2.94 -16.96
CA ALA A 123 17.71 -1.90 -16.34
C ALA A 123 18.50 -0.95 -15.41
N VAL A 124 19.63 -1.40 -14.86
CA VAL A 124 20.42 -0.65 -13.85
C VAL A 124 20.89 0.73 -14.35
N ASN A 125 21.10 0.89 -15.66
CA ASN A 125 21.54 2.15 -16.27
C ASN A 125 20.46 2.84 -17.12
N LYS A 126 19.23 2.32 -17.11
CA LYS A 126 18.16 2.86 -17.95
C LYS A 126 17.50 4.04 -17.26
N LYS A 127 17.55 5.21 -17.89
CA LYS A 127 16.82 6.39 -17.42
C LYS A 127 15.38 6.34 -17.91
N TYR A 128 14.45 6.23 -16.97
CA TYR A 128 13.03 6.35 -17.23
C TYR A 128 12.60 7.81 -17.08
N ASN A 129 11.72 8.28 -17.96
CA ASN A 129 11.08 9.59 -17.80
C ASN A 129 9.85 9.44 -16.89
N LEU A 130 10.09 9.27 -15.59
CA LEU A 130 9.02 9.09 -14.59
C LEU A 130 8.30 10.40 -14.29
N GLU A 131 8.93 11.55 -14.51
CA GLU A 131 8.32 12.87 -14.29
C GLU A 131 7.06 13.09 -15.14
N GLU A 132 7.05 12.58 -16.37
CA GLU A 132 5.92 12.74 -17.30
C GLU A 132 5.00 11.52 -17.39
N SER A 133 5.47 10.33 -16.98
CA SER A 133 4.74 9.06 -17.18
C SER A 133 4.02 8.54 -15.93
N VAL A 134 4.28 9.14 -14.78
CA VAL A 134 3.65 8.77 -13.51
C VAL A 134 2.35 9.54 -13.34
N GLU A 135 1.25 8.82 -13.16
CA GLU A 135 -0.06 9.37 -12.84
C GLU A 135 -0.37 9.20 -11.35
N VAL A 136 0.00 8.05 -10.78
CA VAL A 136 -0.25 7.71 -9.38
C VAL A 136 1.01 7.12 -8.73
N TRP A 137 1.05 7.10 -7.39
CA TRP A 137 2.21 6.62 -6.63
C TRP A 137 2.61 5.17 -6.95
N SER A 138 1.67 4.32 -7.38
CA SER A 138 1.94 2.93 -7.74
C SER A 138 2.71 2.78 -9.06
N ASP A 139 2.73 3.80 -9.93
CA ASP A 139 3.39 3.73 -11.24
C ASP A 139 4.92 3.58 -11.14
N TYR A 140 5.54 3.93 -10.01
CA TYR A 140 6.97 3.74 -9.77
C TYR A 140 7.25 2.92 -8.51
N LEU A 141 6.24 2.27 -7.93
CA LEU A 141 6.43 1.38 -6.80
C LEU A 141 7.24 0.15 -7.22
N TYR A 142 8.31 -0.12 -6.47
CA TYR A 142 9.13 -1.32 -6.62
C TYR A 142 8.86 -2.32 -5.49
N SER A 143 8.70 -1.81 -4.26
CA SER A 143 8.45 -2.63 -3.08
C SER A 143 7.13 -3.39 -3.16
N ARG A 144 7.12 -4.63 -2.66
CA ARG A 144 5.92 -5.46 -2.60
C ARG A 144 5.22 -5.28 -1.26
N PHE A 145 3.92 -5.04 -1.29
CA PHE A 145 3.11 -4.86 -0.09
C PHE A 145 2.31 -6.11 0.25
N HIS A 146 2.03 -6.31 1.54
CA HIS A 146 1.11 -7.34 1.99
C HIS A 146 -0.33 -6.98 1.55
N PRO A 147 -1.19 -7.94 1.19
CA PRO A 147 -2.61 -7.70 0.89
C PRO A 147 -3.40 -6.88 1.92
N ARG A 148 -2.95 -6.83 3.18
CA ARG A 148 -3.63 -6.10 4.26
C ARG A 148 -3.15 -4.64 4.36
N SER A 149 -2.04 -4.30 3.69
CA SER A 149 -1.46 -2.97 3.71
C SER A 149 -2.32 -1.96 2.97
N ILE A 150 -2.96 -2.36 1.87
CA ILE A 150 -3.68 -1.44 0.97
C ILE A 150 -5.15 -1.33 1.41
N ASN A 151 -5.52 -0.13 1.86
CA ASN A 151 -6.88 0.20 2.29
C ASN A 151 -7.47 1.27 1.35
N ILE A 152 -8.52 0.93 0.63
CA ILE A 152 -9.15 1.84 -0.33
C ILE A 152 -10.51 2.27 0.20
N ILE A 153 -10.66 3.58 0.37
CA ILE A 153 -11.93 4.25 0.68
C ILE A 153 -12.76 4.27 -0.60
N ASN A 154 -13.94 3.66 -0.57
CA ASN A 154 -14.77 3.47 -1.76
C ASN A 154 -15.83 4.57 -1.92
N GLU A 155 -16.09 5.32 -0.85
CA GLU A 155 -17.06 6.41 -0.75
C GLU A 155 -16.63 7.63 -1.58
N TYR A 156 -15.33 7.80 -1.80
CA TYR A 156 -14.75 8.89 -2.56
C TYR A 156 -13.88 8.36 -3.70
N GLN A 157 -13.83 9.13 -4.79
CA GLN A 157 -13.08 8.80 -5.99
C GLN A 157 -11.88 9.73 -6.13
N HIS A 158 -10.72 9.16 -6.43
CA HIS A 158 -9.50 9.90 -6.72
C HIS A 158 -9.72 10.83 -7.93
N ALA A 159 -9.19 12.06 -7.84
CA ALA A 159 -9.30 13.12 -8.85
C ALA A 159 -10.74 13.48 -9.29
N ASN A 160 -11.74 13.26 -8.42
CA ASN A 160 -13.11 13.69 -8.67
C ASN A 160 -13.26 15.22 -8.53
N LYS A 161 -13.74 15.88 -9.59
CA LYS A 161 -13.93 17.35 -9.63
C LYS A 161 -15.29 17.81 -9.09
N GLU A 162 -16.28 16.93 -9.04
CA GLU A 162 -17.65 17.25 -8.62
C GLU A 162 -17.82 17.03 -7.10
N THR A 163 -17.27 15.94 -6.58
CA THR A 163 -17.31 15.59 -5.15
C THR A 163 -15.90 15.24 -4.63
N PRO A 164 -15.00 16.24 -4.51
CA PRO A 164 -13.64 16.01 -4.02
C PRO A 164 -13.62 15.68 -2.52
N PHE A 165 -12.64 14.87 -2.11
CA PHE A 165 -12.33 14.64 -0.70
C PHE A 165 -11.30 15.68 -0.21
N ASP A 166 -11.70 16.95 -0.17
CA ASP A 166 -10.80 18.09 0.04
C ASP A 166 -10.98 18.82 1.38
N SER A 167 -12.03 18.48 2.13
CA SER A 167 -12.42 19.20 3.33
C SER A 167 -12.16 18.37 4.59
N TYR A 168 -11.54 18.99 5.61
CA TYR A 168 -11.21 18.36 6.89
C TYR A 168 -12.41 17.61 7.51
N SER A 169 -13.60 18.21 7.50
CA SER A 169 -14.81 17.62 8.06
C SER A 169 -15.20 16.30 7.41
N LEU A 170 -15.00 16.14 6.09
CA LEU A 170 -15.30 14.90 5.36
C LEU A 170 -14.45 13.73 5.87
N GLY A 171 -13.17 14.00 6.18
CA GLY A 171 -12.29 12.99 6.77
C GLY A 171 -12.65 12.60 8.18
N VAL A 172 -13.06 13.58 9.00
CA VAL A 172 -13.56 13.31 10.36
C VAL A 172 -14.84 12.50 10.32
N GLU A 173 -15.79 12.83 9.43
CA GLU A 173 -17.03 12.08 9.27
C GLU A 173 -16.78 10.65 8.79
N LEU A 174 -15.89 10.47 7.81
CA LEU A 174 -15.47 9.14 7.35
C LEU A 174 -14.91 8.31 8.49
N SER A 175 -14.01 8.88 9.31
CA SER A 175 -13.38 8.19 10.43
C SER A 175 -14.34 7.67 11.49
N LYS A 176 -15.53 8.29 11.60
CA LYS A 176 -16.59 7.93 12.55
C LYS A 176 -17.51 6.83 12.03
N THR A 177 -17.35 6.42 10.77
CA THR A 177 -18.14 5.33 10.21
C THR A 177 -17.66 4.02 10.83
N GLU A 178 -18.58 3.23 11.42
CA GLU A 178 -18.27 1.95 12.06
C GLU A 178 -17.45 1.03 11.15
N CYS A 179 -17.84 0.92 9.87
CA CYS A 179 -17.14 0.11 8.87
C CYS A 179 -15.65 0.49 8.73
N PHE A 180 -15.34 1.78 8.65
CA PHE A 180 -13.95 2.23 8.53
C PHE A 180 -13.20 2.04 9.84
N GLN A 181 -13.82 2.42 10.96
CA GLN A 181 -13.19 2.37 12.28
C GLN A 181 -12.83 0.94 12.68
N GLU A 182 -13.78 0.00 12.56
CA GLU A 182 -13.55 -1.42 12.88
C GLU A 182 -12.48 -2.03 11.99
N ASP A 183 -12.61 -1.89 10.66
CA ASP A 183 -11.67 -2.47 9.70
C ASP A 183 -10.25 -1.92 9.88
N PHE A 184 -10.11 -0.60 10.08
CA PHE A 184 -8.80 0.02 10.25
C PHE A 184 -8.16 -0.34 11.60
N ASN A 185 -8.92 -0.35 12.70
CA ASN A 185 -8.41 -0.71 14.02
C ASN A 185 -8.03 -2.19 14.08
N ASP A 186 -8.82 -3.09 13.50
CA ASP A 186 -8.49 -4.52 13.44
C ASP A 186 -7.19 -4.75 12.64
N LYS A 187 -6.98 -4.00 11.55
CA LYS A 187 -5.73 -4.07 10.78
C LYS A 187 -4.53 -3.53 11.55
N ILE A 188 -4.69 -2.45 12.32
CA ILE A 188 -3.64 -1.96 13.23
C ILE A 188 -3.32 -3.05 14.25
N ARG A 189 -4.34 -3.58 14.93
CA ARG A 189 -4.19 -4.64 15.94
C ARG A 189 -3.46 -5.85 15.38
N ASN A 190 -3.85 -6.33 14.20
CA ASN A 190 -3.17 -7.44 13.53
C ASN A 190 -1.67 -7.21 13.33
N TYR A 191 -1.24 -5.98 12.99
CA TYR A 191 0.18 -5.67 12.84
C TYR A 191 0.91 -5.51 14.17
N VAL A 192 0.25 -4.92 15.17
CA VAL A 192 0.82 -4.73 16.51
C VAL A 192 1.00 -6.07 17.22
N GLU A 193 0.03 -6.98 17.13
CA GLU A 193 0.10 -8.32 17.72
C GLU A 193 1.17 -9.22 17.08
N GLU A 194 1.54 -8.94 15.82
CA GLU A 194 2.64 -9.60 15.12
C GLU A 194 4.03 -9.03 15.47
N CYS A 195 4.11 -7.98 16.30
CA CYS A 195 5.39 -7.42 16.75
C CYS A 195 5.81 -8.06 18.08
N ASP A 196 7.09 -8.40 18.21
CA ASP A 196 7.62 -8.90 19.48
C ASP A 196 7.80 -7.75 20.49
N HIS A 197 8.25 -6.57 20.03
CA HIS A 197 8.45 -5.37 20.85
C HIS A 197 8.04 -4.10 20.11
N PHE A 198 6.73 -3.91 19.94
CA PHE A 198 6.17 -2.72 19.32
C PHE A 198 6.64 -1.43 20.00
N GLN A 199 7.29 -0.54 19.23
CA GLN A 199 7.82 0.74 19.73
C GLN A 199 6.84 1.90 19.51
N GLY A 200 6.13 1.89 18.39
CA GLY A 200 5.19 2.97 18.07
C GLY A 200 4.90 3.10 16.58
N PHE A 201 4.33 4.25 16.24
CA PHE A 201 3.82 4.54 14.89
C PHE A 201 4.70 5.57 14.19
N HIS A 202 4.85 5.39 12.87
CA HIS A 202 5.39 6.39 11.96
C HIS A 202 4.28 6.82 11.00
N MET A 203 3.92 8.10 10.96
CA MET A 203 2.81 8.58 10.14
C MET A 203 3.29 9.48 9.00
N LEU A 204 2.86 9.17 7.77
CA LEU A 204 2.89 10.06 6.63
C LEU A 204 1.45 10.45 6.31
N THR A 205 1.15 11.74 6.25
CA THR A 205 -0.22 12.20 6.02
C THR A 205 -0.26 13.42 5.13
N ASP A 206 -1.30 13.50 4.29
CA ASP A 206 -1.68 14.74 3.63
C ASP A 206 -2.30 15.69 4.67
N CYS A 207 -1.94 16.96 4.62
CA CYS A 207 -2.43 17.98 5.56
C CYS A 207 -3.38 19.00 4.91
N THR A 208 -3.61 18.91 3.59
CA THR A 208 -4.31 19.94 2.80
C THR A 208 -5.67 19.53 2.27
N ASN A 209 -6.08 18.27 2.45
CA ASN A 209 -7.32 17.71 1.93
C ASN A 209 -8.07 16.93 3.01
N GLY A 210 -9.11 16.17 2.66
CA GLY A 210 -9.91 15.39 3.61
C GLY A 210 -9.11 14.39 4.45
N PHE A 211 -7.96 13.92 3.94
CA PHE A 211 -7.10 13.03 4.72
C PHE A 211 -6.54 13.70 5.98
N SER A 212 -6.41 15.03 6.02
CA SER A 212 -6.02 15.74 7.25
C SER A 212 -6.97 15.47 8.43
N GLY A 213 -8.28 15.44 8.17
CA GLY A 213 -9.30 15.13 9.18
C GLY A 213 -9.34 13.65 9.54
N LEU A 214 -9.15 12.78 8.53
CA LEU A 214 -9.02 11.35 8.75
C LEU A 214 -7.83 11.03 9.65
N SER A 215 -6.66 11.55 9.31
CA SER A 215 -5.42 11.34 10.07
C SER A 215 -5.46 11.91 11.47
N SER A 216 -6.06 13.09 11.64
CA SER A 216 -6.25 13.65 12.98
C SER A 216 -7.09 12.73 13.85
N SER A 217 -8.19 12.20 13.29
CA SER A 217 -9.10 11.29 14.01
C SER A 217 -8.43 9.93 14.28
N CYS A 218 -7.68 9.40 13.32
CA CYS A 218 -6.88 8.18 13.54
C CYS A 218 -5.83 8.37 14.64
N LEU A 219 -5.16 9.52 14.68
CA LEU A 219 -4.16 9.82 15.71
C LEU A 219 -4.79 9.97 17.10
N GLU A 220 -5.98 10.57 17.19
CA GLU A 220 -6.75 10.61 18.44
C GLU A 220 -7.15 9.19 18.89
N ASN A 221 -7.67 8.37 17.98
CA ASN A 221 -8.03 6.98 18.29
C ASN A 221 -6.82 6.17 18.79
N ILE A 222 -5.67 6.26 18.11
CA ILE A 222 -4.44 5.57 18.51
C ILE A 222 -3.93 6.02 19.88
N ARG A 223 -4.15 7.29 20.24
CA ARG A 223 -3.75 7.82 21.55
C ARG A 223 -4.67 7.31 22.67
N ASP A 224 -5.94 7.11 22.37
CA ASP A 224 -6.96 6.74 23.34
C ASP A 224 -6.99 5.22 23.62
N GLU A 225 -6.53 4.39 22.67
CA GLU A 225 -6.24 2.96 22.86
C GLU A 225 -4.96 2.69 23.68
#